data_AF-A0A6V7JDW0-F1
#
_entry.id   AF-A0A6V7JDW0-F1
#
_cell.length_a   1.000
_cell.length_b   1.000
_cell.length_c   1.000
_cell.angle_alpha   90.00
_cell.angle_beta   90.00
_cell.angle_gamma   90.00
#
_symmetry.space_group_name_H-M   'P 1'
#
loop_
_entity.id
_entity.type
_entity.pdbx_description
1 polymer ?
#
loop_
_entity_poly.entity_id
_entity_poly.type
_entity_poly.pdbx_seq_one_letter_code
_entity_poly.pdbx_strand_id
1 'polypeptide(L)' 'YELVVFTASMEIYGAAVADKLDNNRGILRRRYYRQHCTPEMGSYTKDLAAICSDLASVFILDNSPGAYRAYP' A
#
# COMPACT_ATOMS: atom_id res chain seq x y z
N TYR A 1 -8.56 -9.94 8.67
CA TYR A 1 -7.71 -8.78 8.37
C TYR A 1 -8.48 -7.80 7.52
N GLU A 2 -8.29 -6.51 7.77
CA GLU A 2 -8.68 -5.46 6.82
C GLU A 2 -7.64 -5.42 5.70
N LEU A 3 -8.06 -5.64 4.45
CA LEU A 3 -7.13 -5.64 3.32
C LEU A 3 -6.97 -4.23 2.78
N VAL A 4 -5.71 -3.79 2.67
CA VAL A 4 -5.34 -2.47 2.15
C VAL A 4 -4.42 -2.66 0.96
N VAL A 5 -4.75 -2.05 -0.16
CA VAL A 5 -3.84 -1.96 -1.31
C VAL A 5 -2.92 -0.78 -1.06
N PHE A 6 -1.62 -1.00 -0.97
CA PHE A 6 -0.63 0.08 -0.95
C PHE A 6 0.41 -0.22 -2.04
N THR A 7 0.35 0.50 -3.17
CA THR A 7 1.21 0.26 -4.34
C THR A 7 2.07 1.48 -4.68
N ALA A 8 3.30 1.25 -5.13
CA ALA A 8 4.17 2.29 -5.67
C ALA A 8 3.85 2.64 -7.14
N SER A 9 2.77 2.09 -7.71
CA SER A 9 2.26 2.49 -9.03
C SER A 9 1.38 3.73 -8.95
N MET A 10 1.26 4.45 -10.06
CA MET A 10 0.31 5.56 -10.18
C MET A 10 -1.12 5.05 -10.12
N GLU A 11 -2.02 5.84 -9.53
CA GLU A 11 -3.44 5.51 -9.41
C GLU A 11 -4.10 5.18 -10.74
N ILE A 12 -3.78 5.94 -11.81
CA ILE A 12 -4.30 5.74 -13.16
C ILE A 12 -4.14 4.30 -13.69
N TYR A 13 -3.16 3.56 -13.16
CA TYR A 13 -2.92 2.16 -13.48
C TYR A 13 -3.33 1.24 -12.33
N GLY A 14 -2.93 1.59 -11.09
CA GLY A 14 -3.16 0.77 -9.91
C GLY A 14 -4.64 0.54 -9.59
N ALA A 15 -5.50 1.53 -9.85
CA ALA A 15 -6.93 1.42 -9.61
C ALA A 15 -7.57 0.31 -10.45
N ALA A 16 -7.28 0.28 -11.77
CA ALA A 16 -7.83 -0.72 -12.68
C ALA A 16 -7.40 -2.15 -12.32
N VAL A 17 -6.16 -2.33 -11.85
CA VAL A 17 -5.67 -3.64 -11.37
C VAL A 17 -6.37 -4.04 -10.08
N ALA A 18 -6.51 -3.12 -9.13
CA ALA A 18 -7.20 -3.37 -7.87
C ALA A 18 -8.67 -3.72 -8.09
N ASP A 19 -9.37 -3.06 -9.00
CA ASP A 19 -10.76 -3.38 -9.35
C ASP A 19 -10.90 -4.77 -9.95
N LYS A 20 -9.99 -5.14 -10.86
CA LYS A 20 -9.98 -6.48 -11.45
C LYS A 20 -9.73 -7.57 -10.40
N LEU A 21 -8.84 -7.32 -9.43
CA LEU A 21 -8.55 -8.25 -8.35
C LEU A 21 -9.70 -8.34 -7.34
N ASP A 22 -10.35 -7.22 -7.03
CA ASP A 22 -11.49 -7.16 -6.12
C ASP A 22 -12.70 -7.91 -6.70
N ASN A 23 -12.88 -7.88 -8.03
CA ASN A 23 -13.94 -8.58 -8.75
C ASN A 23 -15.33 -8.36 -8.11
N ASN A 24 -15.65 -7.10 -7.79
CA ASN A 24 -16.89 -6.65 -7.16
C ASN A 24 -17.18 -7.28 -5.77
N ARG A 25 -16.18 -7.85 -5.10
CA ARG A 25 -16.34 -8.39 -3.72
C ARG A 25 -16.37 -7.27 -2.69
N GLY A 26 -15.83 -6.10 -3.01
CA GLY A 26 -15.74 -4.95 -2.12
C GLY A 26 -14.85 -5.22 -0.91
N ILE A 27 -13.78 -5.99 -1.07
CA ILE A 27 -12.81 -6.31 -0.02
C ILE A 27 -11.58 -5.37 -0.06
N LEU A 28 -11.21 -4.84 -1.23
CA LEU A 28 -10.10 -3.92 -1.44
C LEU A 28 -10.56 -2.46 -1.41
N ARG A 29 -11.20 -2.03 -0.33
CA ARG A 29 -11.82 -0.69 -0.23
C ARG A 29 -10.82 0.44 -0.01
N ARG A 30 -9.79 0.18 0.79
CA ARG A 30 -8.74 1.16 1.11
C ARG A 30 -7.56 0.97 0.18
N ARG A 31 -7.22 2.02 -0.55
CA ARG A 31 -6.22 1.98 -1.61
C ARG A 31 -5.33 3.20 -1.54
N TYR A 32 -4.03 2.96 -1.58
CA TYR A 32 -2.97 3.95 -1.52
C TYR A 32 -2.03 3.68 -2.69
N TYR A 33 -1.79 4.72 -3.46
CA TYR A 33 -0.94 4.70 -4.66
C TYR A 33 0.34 5.51 -4.44
N ARG A 34 1.18 5.63 -5.47
CA ARG A 34 2.49 6.31 -5.41
C ARG A 34 2.46 7.68 -4.74
N GLN A 35 1.42 8.49 -4.98
CA GLN A 35 1.31 9.82 -4.38
C GLN A 35 1.19 9.82 -2.84
N HIS A 36 0.89 8.67 -2.24
CA HIS A 36 0.82 8.48 -0.79
C HIS A 36 2.11 7.88 -0.21
N CYS A 37 3.07 7.50 -1.04
CA CYS A 37 4.38 7.03 -0.58
C CYS A 37 5.27 8.22 -0.21
N THR A 38 6.21 7.99 0.70
CA THR A 38 7.30 8.93 0.98
C THR A 38 8.44 8.69 -0.01
N PRO A 39 8.81 9.67 -0.86
CA PRO A 39 9.94 9.52 -1.76
C PRO A 39 11.27 9.59 -0.99
N GLU A 40 12.13 8.59 -1.17
CA GLU A 40 13.44 8.53 -0.51
C GLU A 40 14.50 7.98 -1.48
N MET A 41 15.49 8.80 -1.82
CA MET A 41 16.69 8.39 -2.58
C MET A 41 16.40 7.43 -3.75
N GLY A 42 15.45 7.79 -4.62
CA GLY A 42 15.09 6.98 -5.79
C GLY A 42 14.16 5.80 -5.51
N SER A 43 13.64 5.68 -4.29
CA SER A 43 12.63 4.69 -3.89
C SER A 43 11.40 5.35 -3.28
N TYR A 44 10.41 4.52 -2.95
CA TYR A 44 9.15 4.90 -2.34
C TYR A 44 8.90 4.05 -1.10
N THR A 45 8.96 4.68 0.07
CA THR A 45 8.66 4.03 1.35
C THR A 45 7.17 4.18 1.65
N LYS A 46 6.59 3.16 2.29
CA LYS A 46 5.17 3.10 2.66
C LYS A 46 5.03 3.25 4.16
N ASP A 47 4.42 4.34 4.58
CA ASP A 47 4.19 4.61 5.99
C ASP A 47 2.96 3.84 6.51
N LEU A 48 3.17 2.85 7.38
CA LEU A 48 2.08 2.06 7.96
C LEU A 48 1.28 2.84 9.01
N ALA A 49 1.86 3.87 9.62
CA ALA A 49 1.14 4.73 10.56
C ALA A 49 0.01 5.53 9.85
N ALA A 50 0.12 5.75 8.55
CA ALA A 50 -0.95 6.32 7.73
C ALA A 50 -2.16 5.37 7.55
N ILE A 51 -1.98 4.08 7.86
CA ILE A 51 -3.00 3.04 7.74
C ILE A 51 -3.62 2.71 9.10
N CYS A 52 -2.79 2.48 10.11
CA CYS A 52 -3.19 2.11 11.47
C CYS A 52 -2.20 2.72 12.47
N SER A 53 -2.71 3.40 13.50
CA SER A 53 -1.86 3.97 14.55
C SER A 53 -1.24 2.92 15.47
N ASP A 54 -1.92 1.78 15.66
CA ASP A 54 -1.38 0.64 16.39
C ASP A 54 -0.55 -0.25 15.45
N LEU A 55 0.77 -0.02 15.44
CA LEU A 55 1.70 -0.74 14.56
C LEU A 55 1.84 -2.23 14.89
N ALA A 56 1.42 -2.68 16.08
CA ALA A 56 1.38 -4.11 16.40
C ALA A 56 0.24 -4.86 15.69
N SER A 57 -0.77 -4.12 15.19
CA SER A 57 -1.96 -4.66 14.55
C SER A 57 -1.93 -4.59 13.02
N VAL A 58 -0.80 -4.17 12.43
CA VAL A 58 -0.61 -4.05 10.98
C VAL A 58 0.71 -4.70 10.56
N PHE A 59 0.70 -5.33 9.40
CA PHE A 59 1.91 -5.78 8.73
C PHE A 59 1.79 -5.51 7.24
N ILE A 60 2.93 -5.50 6.56
CA ILE A 60 3.01 -5.28 5.13
C ILE A 60 3.57 -6.52 4.45
N LEU A 61 3.01 -6.85 3.29
CA LEU A 61 3.58 -7.83 2.37
C LEU A 61 3.99 -7.09 1.11
N ASP A 62 5.30 -6.97 0.90
CA ASP A 62 5.87 -6.33 -0.28
C ASP A 62 7.09 -7.09 -0.77
N ASN A 63 7.29 -7.11 -2.08
CA ASN A 63 8.44 -7.75 -2.70
C ASN A 63 9.68 -6.82 -2.76
N SER A 64 9.52 -5.54 -2.39
CA SER A 64 10.57 -4.52 -2.45
C SER A 64 11.00 -4.10 -1.04
N PRO A 65 12.24 -4.40 -0.60
CA PRO A 65 12.72 -4.00 0.72
C PRO A 65 12.67 -2.50 1.03
N GLY A 66 12.78 -1.66 0.00
CA GLY A 66 12.61 -0.21 0.16
C GLY A 66 11.21 0.21 0.60
N ALA A 67 10.17 -0.57 0.27
CA ALA A 67 8.79 -0.23 0.57
C ALA A 67 8.49 -0.24 2.08
N TYR A 68 9.12 -1.17 2.82
CA TYR A 68 8.92 -1.33 4.26
C TYR A 68 10.14 -0.93 5.08
N ARG A 69 11.03 -0.09 4.53
CA ARG A 69 12.27 0.33 5.20
C ARG A 69 12.04 0.88 6.61
N ALA A 70 10.94 1.62 6.82
CA ALA A 70 10.60 2.20 8.13
C ALA A 70 10.05 1.16 9.13
N TYR A 71 9.63 -0.02 8.65
CA TYR A 71 8.96 -1.08 9.41
C TYR A 71 9.42 -2.48 8.91
N PRO A 72 10.70 -2.85 9.12
CA PRO A 72 11.28 -4.08 8.58
C PRO A 72 10.73 -5.37 9.22
#